data_AF-A0AAV6WIY9-F1
#
_entry.id   AF-A0AAV6WIY9-F1
#
_cell.length_a   1.000
_cell.length_b   1.000
_cell.length_c   1.000
_cell.angle_alpha   90.00
_cell.angle_beta   90.00
_cell.angle_gamma   90.00
#
_symmetry.space_group_name_H-M   'P 1'
#
loop_
_entity.id
_entity.type
_entity.pdbx_description
1 polymer ?
#
loop_
_entity_poly.entity_id
_entity_poly.type
_entity_poly.pdbx_seq_one_letter_code
_entity_poly.pdbx_strand_id
1 'polypeptide(L)'
;MPNDKITSPFDFLDHLRGCHKGNKTKGINKLKYYLQEFGYLDHNQTNVNNDDFDDALEHALKTYQQNYHIKPTGELDAKTVSKMTSPRCGVPDIVNVIGFHRGNHGDGAPFDGPGGTLAHAFAPTNGRFHYDADERWSVGPVANAFDLETIAVHEIGHLLGLGHSSVEEAIMYPSIGLGQTKNLHADDIQGIRALYNV
;
A
#
# COMPACT_ATOMS: atom_id res chain seq x y z
N MET A 1 18.30 32.79 31.75
CA MET A 1 17.63 32.16 30.59
C MET A 1 17.43 30.69 30.94
N PRO A 2 16.21 30.14 30.98
CA PRO A 2 16.02 28.70 31.07
C PRO A 2 16.65 28.07 29.82
N ASN A 3 17.43 27.02 30.03
CA ASN A 3 18.05 26.24 28.96
C ASN A 3 16.99 25.30 28.40
N ASP A 4 16.16 25.80 27.47
CA ASP A 4 15.22 24.97 26.73
C ASP A 4 16.05 23.97 25.93
N LYS A 5 16.16 22.74 26.44
CA LYS A 5 16.75 21.63 25.70
C LYS A 5 15.96 21.50 24.40
N ILE A 6 16.60 21.83 23.29
CA ILE A 6 16.07 21.55 21.95
C ILE A 6 15.97 20.03 21.85
N THR A 7 14.79 19.49 22.12
CA THR A 7 14.50 18.06 21.94
C THR A 7 14.37 17.78 20.46
N SER A 8 15.11 16.80 19.94
CA SER A 8 14.97 16.38 18.54
C SER A 8 13.57 15.81 18.35
N PRO A 9 12.90 16.06 17.20
CA PRO A 9 11.62 15.43 16.90
C PRO A 9 11.71 13.89 16.90
N PHE A 10 12.93 13.35 16.81
CA PHE A 10 13.20 11.92 16.78
C PHE A 10 13.72 11.32 18.10
N ASP A 11 13.78 12.09 19.19
CA ASP A 11 14.26 11.60 20.51
C ASP A 11 13.46 10.36 21.01
N PHE A 12 12.24 10.17 20.51
CA PHE A 12 11.44 8.99 20.83
C PHE A 12 12.05 7.69 20.30
N LEU A 13 12.79 7.72 19.18
CA LEU A 13 13.38 6.52 18.57
C LEU A 13 14.49 5.92 19.42
N ASP A 14 15.22 6.73 20.18
CA ASP A 14 16.28 6.24 21.07
C ASP A 14 15.74 5.35 22.18
N HIS A 15 14.53 5.64 22.67
CA HIS A 15 13.84 4.86 23.70
C HIS A 15 13.24 3.55 23.16
N LEU A 16 13.10 3.44 21.83
CA LEU A 16 12.56 2.26 21.15
C LEU A 16 13.67 1.37 20.57
N ARG A 17 14.94 1.72 20.77
CA ARG A 17 16.06 0.98 20.20
C ARG A 17 16.06 -0.47 20.71
N GLY A 18 16.12 -1.41 19.78
CA GLY A 18 16.03 -2.85 20.05
C GLY A 18 14.61 -3.41 20.13
N CYS A 19 13.57 -2.57 20.00
CA CYS A 19 12.21 -3.05 19.86
C CYS A 19 12.05 -3.92 18.61
N HIS A 20 11.28 -4.99 18.75
CA HIS A 20 11.02 -5.99 17.73
C HIS A 20 9.63 -6.60 17.94
N LYS A 21 9.20 -7.45 16.99
CA LYS A 21 7.88 -8.10 17.02
C LYS A 21 7.56 -8.70 18.39
N GLY A 22 6.36 -8.41 18.88
CA GLY A 22 5.84 -8.87 20.17
C GLY A 22 6.13 -7.92 21.34
N ASN A 23 6.93 -6.88 21.15
CA ASN A 23 7.08 -5.82 22.16
C ASN A 23 5.85 -4.90 22.19
N LYS A 24 5.54 -4.36 23.37
CA LYS A 24 4.56 -3.29 23.56
C LYS A 24 5.23 -2.17 24.33
N THR A 25 5.50 -1.04 23.68
CA THR A 25 6.35 0.02 24.24
C THR A 25 5.83 1.39 23.83
N LYS A 26 5.63 2.27 24.81
CA LYS A 26 5.06 3.59 24.59
C LYS A 26 5.87 4.38 23.56
N GLY A 27 5.20 4.84 22.50
CA GLY A 27 5.81 5.58 21.40
C GLY A 27 6.03 4.76 20.13
N ILE A 28 5.76 3.44 20.14
CA ILE A 28 5.75 2.63 18.92
C ILE A 28 4.75 3.17 17.90
N ASN A 29 3.62 3.73 18.33
CA ASN A 29 2.69 4.39 17.44
C ASN A 29 3.35 5.51 16.60
N LYS A 30 4.31 6.25 17.17
CA LYS A 30 5.08 7.28 16.45
C LYS A 30 6.02 6.69 15.40
N LEU A 31 6.61 5.52 15.67
CA LEU A 31 7.41 4.79 14.68
C LEU A 31 6.52 4.32 13.52
N LYS A 32 5.31 3.82 13.82
CA LYS A 32 4.33 3.45 12.80
C LYS A 32 3.97 4.65 11.93
N TYR A 33 3.67 5.81 12.51
CA TYR A 33 3.43 7.04 11.74
C TYR A 33 4.63 7.44 10.88
N TYR A 34 5.86 7.39 11.41
CA TYR A 34 7.06 7.69 10.61
C TYR A 34 7.15 6.80 9.37
N LEU A 35 6.90 5.50 9.51
CA LEU A 35 6.96 4.56 8.38
C LEU A 35 5.80 4.75 7.40
N GLN A 36 4.63 5.18 7.87
CA GLN A 36 3.52 5.57 7.01
C GLN A 36 3.83 6.79 6.16
N GLU A 37 4.37 7.86 6.78
CA GLU A 37 4.75 9.09 6.07
C GLU A 37 5.71 8.83 4.90
N PHE A 38 6.52 7.77 4.98
CA PHE A 38 7.46 7.40 3.92
C PHE A 38 7.04 6.21 3.05
N GLY A 39 5.80 5.73 3.19
CA GLY A 39 5.19 4.73 2.32
C GLY A 39 5.53 3.27 2.65
N TYR A 40 6.13 3.00 3.82
CA TYR A 40 6.50 1.64 4.23
C TYR A 40 5.40 0.92 5.01
N LEU A 41 4.44 1.66 5.57
CA LEU A 41 3.30 1.13 6.30
C LEU A 41 2.01 1.75 5.74
N ASP A 42 0.95 0.96 5.61
CA ASP A 42 -0.32 1.44 5.07
C ASP A 42 -1.06 2.34 6.08
N HIS A 43 -1.57 3.48 5.61
CA HIS A 43 -2.42 4.40 6.37
C HIS A 43 -3.75 3.79 6.81
N ASN A 44 -4.25 2.78 6.08
CA ASN A 44 -5.56 2.18 6.34
C ASN A 44 -5.54 1.07 7.41
N GLN A 45 -4.37 0.67 7.91
CA GLN A 45 -4.31 -0.31 9.00
C GLN A 45 -4.78 0.31 10.32
N THR A 46 -5.85 -0.22 10.91
CA THR A 46 -6.48 0.29 12.15
C THR A 46 -5.60 0.25 13.39
N ASN A 47 -4.46 -0.43 13.34
CA ASN A 47 -3.54 -0.66 14.45
C ASN A 47 -2.39 0.36 14.56
N VAL A 48 -2.40 1.46 13.80
CA VAL A 48 -1.35 2.50 13.92
C VAL A 48 -1.33 3.20 15.28
N ASN A 49 -2.51 3.34 15.88
CA ASN A 49 -2.69 4.13 17.09
C ASN A 49 -2.28 3.39 18.36
N ASN A 50 -1.91 2.11 18.25
CA ASN A 50 -1.44 1.31 19.38
C ASN A 50 0.10 1.30 19.46
N ASP A 51 0.59 0.90 20.63
CA ASP A 51 2.02 0.77 20.91
C ASP A 51 2.53 -0.67 20.74
N ASP A 52 1.82 -1.50 19.96
CA ASP A 52 2.19 -2.90 19.72
C ASP A 52 3.12 -3.00 18.51
N PHE A 53 4.23 -3.71 18.67
CA PHE A 53 5.12 -4.08 17.57
C PHE A 53 4.59 -5.35 16.90
N ASP A 54 3.70 -5.15 15.94
CA ASP A 54 2.98 -6.21 15.22
C ASP A 54 3.75 -6.69 13.97
N ASP A 55 3.17 -7.69 13.30
CA ASP A 55 3.67 -8.25 12.04
C ASP A 55 3.82 -7.18 10.95
N ALA A 56 2.89 -6.23 10.88
CA ALA A 56 2.91 -5.17 9.89
C ALA A 56 4.07 -4.21 10.11
N LEU A 57 4.32 -3.79 11.37
CA LEU A 57 5.45 -2.94 11.70
C LEU A 57 6.79 -3.65 11.46
N GLU A 58 6.92 -4.93 11.84
CA GLU A 58 8.14 -5.70 11.58
C GLU A 58 8.43 -5.77 10.07
N HIS A 59 7.39 -6.03 9.27
CA HIS A 59 7.52 -6.07 7.81
C HIS A 59 7.93 -4.71 7.24
N ALA A 60 7.23 -3.63 7.61
CA ALA A 60 7.54 -2.27 7.19
C ALA A 60 9.00 -1.88 7.53
N LEU A 61 9.48 -2.28 8.71
CA LEU A 61 10.84 -1.99 9.14
C LEU A 61 11.88 -2.81 8.36
N LYS A 62 11.60 -4.08 8.03
CA LYS A 62 12.45 -4.87 7.12
C LYS A 62 12.54 -4.21 5.74
N THR A 63 11.42 -3.74 5.21
CA THR A 63 11.39 -3.04 3.91
C THR A 63 12.19 -1.74 3.95
N TYR A 64 12.04 -0.95 5.03
CA TYR A 64 12.86 0.25 5.25
C TYR A 64 14.36 -0.07 5.26
N GLN A 65 14.75 -1.11 6.02
CA GLN A 65 16.13 -1.55 6.10
C GLN A 65 16.66 -1.96 4.72
N GLN A 66 15.90 -2.75 3.95
CA GLN A 66 16.30 -3.14 2.59
C GLN A 66 16.48 -1.94 1.67
N ASN A 67 15.56 -0.98 1.69
CA ASN A 67 15.61 0.21 0.84
C ASN A 67 16.88 1.06 1.10
N TYR A 68 17.35 1.09 2.35
CA TYR A 68 18.57 1.78 2.74
C TYR A 68 19.82 0.89 2.80
N HIS A 69 19.75 -0.33 2.25
CA HIS A 69 20.84 -1.31 2.24
C HIS A 69 21.37 -1.66 3.64
N ILE A 70 20.50 -1.62 4.63
CA ILE A 70 20.70 -2.14 5.99
C ILE A 70 20.24 -3.60 5.99
N LYS A 71 20.88 -4.44 6.82
CA LYS A 71 20.44 -5.83 7.00
C LYS A 71 18.98 -5.83 7.49
N PRO A 72 18.04 -6.57 6.84
CA PRO A 72 16.63 -6.57 7.20
C PRO A 72 16.35 -7.43 8.43
N THR A 73 16.69 -6.91 9.60
CA THR A 73 16.47 -7.58 10.89
C THR A 73 15.01 -7.54 11.30
N GLY A 74 14.26 -6.51 10.93
CA GLY A 74 12.91 -6.25 11.45
C GLY A 74 12.90 -5.72 12.88
N GLU A 75 14.08 -5.42 13.43
CA GLU A 75 14.26 -4.83 14.75
C GLU A 75 14.67 -3.36 14.58
N LEU A 76 14.27 -2.49 15.52
CA LEU A 76 14.70 -1.09 15.53
C LEU A 76 16.14 -0.95 16.05
N ASP A 77 17.08 -1.51 15.31
CA ASP A 77 18.49 -1.56 15.68
C ASP A 77 19.19 -0.19 15.55
N ALA A 78 20.41 -0.09 16.10
CA ALA A 78 21.16 1.16 16.14
C ALA A 78 21.45 1.75 14.75
N LYS A 79 21.62 0.90 13.72
CA LYS A 79 21.85 1.38 12.34
C LYS A 79 20.57 1.96 11.75
N THR A 80 19.45 1.30 12.00
CA THR A 80 18.12 1.74 11.57
C THR A 80 17.75 3.07 12.22
N VAL A 81 17.92 3.20 13.55
CA VAL A 81 17.69 4.46 14.28
C VAL A 81 18.58 5.57 13.73
N SER A 82 19.88 5.34 13.59
CA SER A 82 20.82 6.34 13.04
C SER A 82 20.40 6.83 11.65
N LYS A 83 19.87 5.93 10.81
CA LYS A 83 19.38 6.30 9.49
C LYS A 83 18.07 7.09 9.54
N MET A 84 17.12 6.71 10.40
CA MET A 84 15.83 7.39 10.57
C MET A 84 15.96 8.80 11.18
N THR A 85 16.99 9.03 12.00
CA THR A 85 17.24 10.36 12.59
C THR A 85 18.03 11.30 11.68
N SER A 86 18.54 10.81 10.54
CA SER A 86 19.27 11.63 9.58
C SER A 86 18.30 12.57 8.82
N PRO A 87 18.62 13.88 8.66
CA PRO A 87 17.82 14.78 7.83
C PRO A 87 17.62 14.23 6.42
N ARG A 88 16.40 14.34 5.90
CA ARG A 88 15.99 13.74 4.61
C ARG A 88 14.88 14.55 3.93
N CYS A 89 14.59 14.20 2.68
CA CYS A 89 13.43 14.70 1.95
C CYS A 89 12.13 14.14 2.55
N GLY A 90 11.05 14.94 2.50
CA GLY A 90 9.70 14.57 2.94
C GLY A 90 8.88 13.78 1.91
N VAL A 91 9.40 13.57 0.70
CA VAL A 91 8.72 12.72 -0.31
C VAL A 91 8.80 11.25 0.15
N PRO A 92 7.71 10.47 0.03
CA PRO A 92 7.72 9.04 0.35
C PRO A 92 8.81 8.28 -0.41
N ASP A 93 9.43 7.30 0.25
CA ASP A 93 10.46 6.46 -0.37
C ASP A 93 9.82 5.41 -1.29
N ILE A 94 8.70 4.85 -0.83
CA ILE A 94 7.94 3.86 -1.56
C ILE A 94 6.66 4.51 -2.03
N VAL A 95 6.56 4.65 -3.34
CA VAL A 95 5.35 5.02 -4.07
C VAL A 95 5.02 3.82 -4.95
N ASN A 96 4.54 2.74 -4.33
CA ASN A 96 4.02 1.57 -5.07
C ASN A 96 2.65 1.93 -5.65
N VAL A 97 2.62 2.88 -6.59
CA VAL A 97 1.35 3.44 -7.08
C VAL A 97 0.72 2.47 -8.09
N ILE A 98 1.50 1.92 -9.02
CA ILE A 98 1.03 0.93 -10.00
C ILE A 98 2.11 -0.13 -10.21
N GLY A 99 1.78 -1.42 -10.01
CA GLY A 99 2.78 -2.49 -10.13
C GLY A 99 2.21 -3.91 -10.17
N PHE A 100 3.08 -4.88 -10.45
CA PHE A 100 2.77 -6.31 -10.38
C PHE A 100 3.43 -6.91 -9.14
N HIS A 101 2.64 -7.58 -8.30
CA HIS A 101 3.09 -8.13 -7.03
C HIS A 101 2.64 -9.59 -6.89
N ARG A 102 3.23 -10.34 -5.96
CA ARG A 102 2.84 -11.73 -5.66
C ARG A 102 2.64 -11.89 -4.18
N GLY A 103 1.65 -12.69 -3.78
CA GLY A 103 1.41 -13.03 -2.38
C GLY A 103 1.37 -11.80 -1.47
N ASN A 104 1.97 -11.90 -0.29
CA ASN A 104 2.13 -10.74 0.60
C ASN A 104 3.16 -9.75 0.05
N HIS A 105 2.71 -8.53 -0.25
CA HIS A 105 3.50 -7.46 -0.85
C HIS A 105 3.45 -6.13 -0.08
N GLY A 106 3.16 -6.20 1.23
CA GLY A 106 3.42 -5.10 2.16
C GLY A 106 2.31 -4.07 2.31
N ASP A 107 1.15 -4.27 1.67
CA ASP A 107 -0.03 -3.40 1.79
C ASP A 107 -1.16 -3.99 2.66
N GLY A 108 -0.99 -5.22 3.17
CA GLY A 108 -2.01 -5.89 3.98
C GLY A 108 -3.12 -6.57 3.17
N ALA A 109 -3.04 -6.56 1.84
CA ALA A 109 -3.94 -7.26 0.93
C ALA A 109 -3.14 -8.30 0.11
N PRO A 110 -2.73 -9.44 0.69
CA PRO A 110 -1.93 -10.41 -0.04
C PRO A 110 -2.72 -11.03 -1.21
N PHE A 111 -2.08 -11.21 -2.36
CA PHE A 111 -2.64 -11.96 -3.48
C PHE A 111 -2.64 -13.48 -3.22
N ASP A 112 -3.52 -14.21 -3.91
CA ASP A 112 -3.81 -15.63 -3.69
C ASP A 112 -3.22 -16.57 -4.75
N GLY A 113 -2.53 -16.05 -5.78
CA GLY A 113 -1.97 -16.85 -6.85
C GLY A 113 -2.93 -16.92 -8.05
N PRO A 114 -2.84 -17.96 -8.92
CA PRO A 114 -3.67 -18.00 -10.12
C PRO A 114 -5.18 -18.12 -9.84
N GLY A 115 -5.96 -17.23 -10.45
CA GLY A 115 -7.39 -17.05 -10.22
C GLY A 115 -7.70 -16.30 -8.92
N GLY A 116 -8.98 -16.05 -8.64
CA GLY A 116 -9.35 -15.34 -7.42
C GLY A 116 -9.13 -13.83 -7.56
N THR A 117 -8.21 -13.25 -6.80
CA THR A 117 -7.98 -11.79 -6.77
C THR A 117 -7.01 -11.37 -7.86
N LEU A 118 -7.53 -10.84 -8.97
CA LEU A 118 -6.72 -10.50 -10.15
C LEU A 118 -5.88 -9.22 -9.93
N ALA A 119 -6.44 -8.26 -9.21
CA ALA A 119 -5.87 -6.96 -8.92
C ALA A 119 -6.61 -6.32 -7.74
N HIS A 120 -6.04 -5.24 -7.20
CA HIS A 120 -6.76 -4.33 -6.31
C HIS A 120 -6.23 -2.91 -6.43
N ALA A 121 -7.08 -1.96 -6.09
CA ALA A 121 -6.75 -0.55 -5.96
C ALA A 121 -7.30 0.06 -4.67
N PHE A 122 -6.66 1.13 -4.22
CA PHE A 122 -7.01 1.83 -3.00
C PHE A 122 -7.60 3.19 -3.36
N ALA A 123 -8.83 3.43 -2.91
CA ALA A 123 -9.58 4.65 -3.16
C ALA A 123 -8.78 5.94 -2.79
N PRO A 124 -9.13 7.10 -3.37
CA PRO A 124 -8.52 8.37 -3.02
C PRO A 124 -8.44 8.61 -1.51
N THR A 125 -7.34 9.17 -0.99
CA THR A 125 -6.15 9.69 -1.70
C THR A 125 -4.98 8.70 -1.74
N ASN A 126 -5.20 7.41 -1.48
CA ASN A 126 -4.11 6.43 -1.37
C ASN A 126 -3.39 6.21 -2.70
N GLY A 127 -4.14 5.93 -3.77
CA GLY A 127 -3.60 5.95 -5.13
C GLY A 127 -2.85 4.69 -5.56
N ARG A 128 -2.71 3.67 -4.71
CA ARG A 128 -2.05 2.40 -5.07
C ARG A 128 -2.98 1.47 -5.85
N PHE A 129 -2.41 0.76 -6.81
CA PHE A 129 -3.03 -0.24 -7.67
C PHE A 129 -2.01 -1.34 -7.95
N HIS A 130 -2.33 -2.57 -7.56
CA HIS A 130 -1.49 -3.74 -7.82
C HIS A 130 -2.22 -4.78 -8.67
N TYR A 131 -1.49 -5.42 -9.57
CA TYR A 131 -1.89 -6.64 -10.25
C TYR A 131 -1.28 -7.85 -9.56
N ASP A 132 -2.01 -8.97 -9.52
CA ASP A 132 -1.40 -10.25 -9.19
C ASP A 132 -0.51 -10.72 -10.35
N ALA A 133 0.79 -10.82 -10.10
CA ALA A 133 1.76 -11.27 -11.08
C ALA A 133 1.72 -12.79 -11.33
N ASP A 134 1.02 -13.57 -10.50
CA ASP A 134 0.75 -14.99 -10.70
C ASP A 134 -0.30 -15.25 -11.78
N GLU A 135 -1.02 -14.23 -12.21
CA GLU A 135 -2.01 -14.34 -13.27
C GLU A 135 -1.42 -14.37 -14.68
N ARG A 136 -2.20 -14.99 -15.59
CA ARG A 136 -1.88 -14.99 -17.02
C ARG A 136 -2.47 -13.76 -17.70
N TRP A 137 -1.65 -12.73 -17.86
CA TRP A 137 -2.02 -11.48 -18.50
C TRP A 137 -1.92 -11.51 -20.03
N SER A 138 -2.82 -10.77 -20.68
CA SER A 138 -2.81 -10.51 -22.12
C SER A 138 -3.36 -9.12 -22.42
N VAL A 139 -3.16 -8.64 -23.64
CA VAL A 139 -3.88 -7.48 -24.17
C VAL A 139 -4.85 -8.00 -25.23
N GLY A 140 -6.13 -7.75 -25.04
CA GLY A 140 -7.22 -8.28 -25.84
C GLY A 140 -7.75 -9.64 -25.38
N PRO A 141 -8.80 -10.16 -26.06
CA PRO A 141 -9.53 -11.37 -25.65
C PRO A 141 -8.76 -12.65 -26.00
N VAL A 142 -7.67 -12.95 -25.28
CA VAL A 142 -6.86 -14.16 -25.47
C VAL A 142 -7.39 -15.29 -24.60
N ALA A 143 -7.62 -16.46 -25.21
CA ALA A 143 -8.09 -17.64 -24.48
C ALA A 143 -7.16 -18.00 -23.31
N ASN A 144 -7.77 -18.33 -22.16
CA ASN A 144 -7.09 -18.67 -20.91
C ASN A 144 -6.17 -17.56 -20.35
N ALA A 145 -6.44 -16.29 -20.67
CA ALA A 145 -5.75 -15.15 -20.09
C ALA A 145 -6.76 -14.08 -19.65
N PHE A 146 -6.36 -13.25 -18.69
CA PHE A 146 -7.09 -12.04 -18.32
C PHE A 146 -6.60 -10.87 -19.16
N ASP A 147 -7.52 -10.01 -19.57
CA ASP A 147 -7.20 -8.79 -20.30
C ASP A 147 -6.71 -7.71 -19.32
N LEU A 148 -5.46 -7.31 -19.50
CA LEU A 148 -4.76 -6.35 -18.66
C LEU A 148 -5.45 -4.98 -18.70
N GLU A 149 -5.90 -4.55 -19.88
CA GLU A 149 -6.49 -3.24 -20.08
C GLU A 149 -7.85 -3.13 -19.39
N THR A 150 -8.73 -4.11 -19.55
CA THR A 150 -10.04 -4.12 -18.90
C THR A 150 -9.91 -4.03 -17.38
N ILE A 151 -9.00 -4.81 -16.78
CA ILE A 151 -8.75 -4.78 -15.33
C ILE A 151 -8.07 -3.46 -14.93
N ALA A 152 -7.17 -2.91 -15.77
CA ALA A 152 -6.62 -1.57 -15.53
C ALA A 152 -7.69 -0.50 -15.37
N VAL A 153 -8.67 -0.48 -16.29
CA VAL A 153 -9.72 0.54 -16.28
C VAL A 153 -10.63 0.35 -15.07
N HIS A 154 -10.91 -0.89 -14.65
CA HIS A 154 -11.64 -1.18 -13.41
C HIS A 154 -10.92 -0.60 -12.18
N GLU A 155 -9.64 -0.94 -12.00
CA GLU A 155 -8.86 -0.49 -10.85
C GLU A 155 -8.63 1.04 -10.86
N ILE A 156 -8.43 1.64 -12.03
CA ILE A 156 -8.38 3.11 -12.18
C ILE A 156 -9.71 3.75 -11.79
N GLY A 157 -10.85 3.10 -12.04
CA GLY A 157 -12.14 3.55 -11.53
C GLY A 157 -12.14 3.68 -10.01
N HIS A 158 -11.61 2.69 -9.29
CA HIS A 158 -11.40 2.77 -7.84
C HIS A 158 -10.41 3.87 -7.44
N LEU A 159 -9.30 4.03 -8.16
CA LEU A 159 -8.36 5.14 -7.94
C LEU A 159 -9.00 6.53 -8.09
N LEU A 160 -10.09 6.63 -8.85
CA LEU A 160 -10.88 7.85 -9.04
C LEU A 160 -12.11 7.93 -8.12
N GLY A 161 -12.31 6.93 -7.25
CA GLY A 161 -13.36 6.92 -6.24
C GLY A 161 -14.67 6.23 -6.64
N LEU A 162 -14.72 5.56 -7.79
CA LEU A 162 -15.86 4.71 -8.14
C LEU A 162 -15.91 3.46 -7.26
N GLY A 163 -17.11 3.07 -6.85
CA GLY A 163 -17.37 1.74 -6.30
C GLY A 163 -17.72 0.73 -7.39
N HIS A 164 -18.00 -0.51 -7.00
CA HIS A 164 -18.48 -1.52 -7.93
C HIS A 164 -19.86 -1.17 -8.49
N SER A 165 -20.08 -1.53 -9.76
CA SER A 165 -21.39 -1.51 -10.42
C SER A 165 -22.13 -2.83 -10.23
N SER A 166 -23.46 -2.77 -10.26
CA SER A 166 -24.34 -3.96 -10.35
C SER A 166 -24.66 -4.37 -11.78
N VAL A 167 -24.23 -3.60 -12.79
CA VAL A 167 -24.46 -3.88 -14.21
C VAL A 167 -23.33 -4.77 -14.74
N GLU A 168 -23.64 -5.99 -15.18
CA GLU A 168 -22.63 -6.99 -15.56
C GLU A 168 -21.71 -6.54 -16.70
N GLU A 169 -22.25 -5.76 -17.63
CA GLU A 169 -21.53 -5.23 -18.79
C GLU A 169 -20.64 -4.02 -18.44
N ALA A 170 -20.78 -3.43 -17.25
CA ALA A 170 -19.98 -2.29 -16.82
C ALA A 170 -18.54 -2.70 -16.50
N ILE A 171 -17.62 -1.74 -16.71
CA ILE A 171 -16.21 -1.91 -16.31
C ILE A 171 -16.13 -2.11 -14.80
N MET A 172 -16.89 -1.34 -14.02
CA MET A 172 -16.87 -1.43 -12.55
C MET A 172 -17.60 -2.67 -11.99
N TYR A 173 -18.11 -3.58 -12.82
CA TYR A 173 -18.62 -4.86 -12.31
C TYR A 173 -17.45 -5.71 -11.77
N PRO A 174 -17.58 -6.33 -10.58
CA PRO A 174 -16.44 -6.92 -9.85
C PRO A 174 -15.85 -8.20 -10.45
N SER A 175 -16.41 -8.69 -11.56
CA SER A 175 -15.98 -9.96 -12.16
C SER A 175 -15.77 -9.85 -13.67
N ILE A 176 -14.78 -10.59 -14.16
CA ILE A 176 -14.52 -10.82 -15.57
C ILE A 176 -14.03 -12.25 -15.78
N GLY A 177 -14.43 -12.87 -16.89
CA GLY A 177 -13.97 -14.20 -17.29
C GLY A 177 -12.70 -14.18 -18.14
N LEU A 178 -12.02 -15.32 -18.20
CA LEU A 178 -10.88 -15.52 -19.10
C LEU A 178 -11.27 -15.27 -20.56
N GLY A 179 -10.39 -14.61 -21.31
CA GLY A 179 -10.59 -14.28 -22.73
C GLY A 179 -11.70 -13.28 -23.00
N GLN A 180 -12.19 -12.57 -21.98
CA GLN A 180 -13.16 -11.50 -22.11
C GLN A 180 -12.48 -10.13 -22.07
N THR A 181 -13.14 -9.14 -22.68
CA THR A 181 -12.79 -7.72 -22.59
C THR A 181 -14.07 -6.93 -22.35
N LYS A 182 -13.95 -5.75 -21.76
CA LYS A 182 -15.09 -4.82 -21.59
C LYS A 182 -14.70 -3.43 -22.09
N ASN A 183 -15.73 -2.63 -22.38
CA ASN A 183 -15.60 -1.21 -22.68
C ASN A 183 -16.43 -0.42 -21.67
N LEU A 184 -16.16 0.89 -21.55
CA LEU A 184 -16.94 1.78 -20.68
C LEU A 184 -18.44 1.67 -20.97
N HIS A 185 -19.21 1.37 -19.92
CA HIS A 185 -20.66 1.35 -19.95
C HIS A 185 -21.22 2.72 -19.54
N ALA A 186 -22.49 2.97 -19.85
CA ALA A 186 -23.17 4.20 -19.47
C ALA A 186 -23.19 4.41 -17.94
N ASP A 187 -23.19 3.34 -17.16
CA ASP A 187 -23.15 3.36 -15.69
C ASP A 187 -21.80 3.89 -15.18
N ASP A 188 -20.68 3.40 -15.73
CA ASP A 188 -19.32 3.88 -15.40
C ASP A 188 -19.18 5.39 -15.69
N ILE A 189 -19.67 5.81 -16.86
CA ILE A 189 -19.61 7.21 -17.31
C ILE A 189 -20.47 8.11 -16.40
N GLN A 190 -21.67 7.66 -16.02
CA GLN A 190 -22.53 8.44 -15.12
C GLN A 190 -21.93 8.53 -13.72
N GLY A 191 -21.36 7.45 -13.21
CA GLY A 191 -20.69 7.42 -11.91
C GLY A 191 -19.54 8.43 -11.85
N ILE A 192 -18.65 8.44 -12.85
CA ILE A 192 -17.49 9.33 -12.81
C ILE A 192 -17.89 10.80 -12.97
N ARG A 193 -18.90 11.08 -13.80
CA ARG A 193 -19.47 12.43 -13.95
C ARG A 193 -20.06 12.96 -12.65
N ALA A 194 -20.73 12.10 -11.88
CA ALA A 194 -21.31 12.49 -10.59
C ALA A 194 -20.24 12.83 -9.54
N LEU A 195 -19.07 12.18 -9.57
CA LEU A 195 -17.97 12.50 -8.65
C LEU A 195 -17.24 13.79 -9.01
N TYR A 196 -17.10 14.10 -10.31
CA TYR A 196 -16.26 15.20 -10.78
C TYR A 196 -17.02 16.38 -11.40
N ASN A 197 -18.35 16.33 -11.45
CA ASN A 197 -19.23 17.38 -12.00
C ASN A 197 -18.91 17.76 -13.45
N VAL A 198 -18.79 16.74 -14.33
CA VAL A 198 -18.48 16.89 -15.78
C VAL A 198 -19.52 16.25 -16.69
#